data_AF-I9KKI3-F1
#
_entry.id   AF-I9KKI3-F1
#
_cell.length_a   1.000
_cell.length_b   1.000
_cell.length_c   1.000
_cell.angle_alpha   90.00
_cell.angle_beta   90.00
_cell.angle_gamma   90.00
#
_symmetry.space_group_name_H-M   'P 1'
#
loop_
_entity.id
_entity.type
_entity.pdbx_description
1 polymer ?
#
loop_
_entity_poly.entity_id
_entity_poly.type
_entity_poly.pdbx_seq_one_letter_code
_entity_poly.pdbx_strand_id
1 'polypeptide(L)'
;MPRPRPGLGLTLALLAFAQFMIAIDYNIVYVALPDIGRELDFSSQSLQWVVSAYAVTFGGLLLLGGRAADRLGARRVFLTAAVLYGLSSLAGGLANDSGLLIAARAVQGVGGALLFPAILTLINTTFQPGAERTRALAAWGAAGGGGLAAGALLGGVLTNYLGWEWVFFVNVPVAVLIAAVAPRLLAADASQPARTGFDLPGGLLATAGVALVVFGLVSGPEAGWWSVRAAGAIALGVVILAGFAVLEQRLRNPLLPPRLLGYRNLSTAVLAVFVFAGTLAGEYFLFTTYLQNVLGYSPLKAGLAFLPLTLISMAGAGPLATTSVAKLGYGATMAVALLLCGIGIGLLVPGMSVGGSYPALLPGIAVWGIGGGIAFTVCFSAAGHGIAVEEQGVANAVASTSQQVGSAVGLAAIVAVANSGLDLGVGGAPTPDSVVDGLRVGGLVSAVTAVVISVVVALLLRDRPSAAATPAAPDPTGLGVPDVAGDEDVRAYS
;
A
#
# COMPACT_ATOMS: atom_id res chain seq x y z
N MET A 1 -6.75 35.29 -14.32
CA MET A 1 -6.72 34.24 -13.28
C MET A 1 -8.09 33.55 -13.24
N PRO A 2 -8.19 32.22 -13.36
CA PRO A 2 -9.47 31.55 -13.20
C PRO A 2 -9.99 31.81 -11.78
N ARG A 3 -11.26 32.20 -11.64
CA ARG A 3 -11.90 32.39 -10.33
C ARG A 3 -11.87 31.06 -9.55
N PRO A 4 -11.51 31.03 -8.25
CA PRO A 4 -11.60 29.82 -7.46
C PRO A 4 -13.05 29.33 -7.46
N ARG A 5 -13.28 28.09 -7.94
CA ARG A 5 -14.61 27.47 -7.88
C ARG A 5 -14.96 27.25 -6.41
N PRO A 6 -16.07 27.82 -5.89
CA PRO A 6 -16.46 27.62 -4.51
C PRO A 6 -16.64 26.11 -4.24
N GLY A 7 -15.99 25.60 -3.19
CA GLY A 7 -16.12 24.19 -2.75
C GLY A 7 -14.91 23.27 -2.98
N LEU A 8 -13.96 23.63 -3.86
CA LEU A 8 -12.79 22.75 -4.16
C LEU A 8 -11.94 22.40 -2.93
N GLY A 9 -11.80 23.33 -1.98
CA GLY A 9 -11.08 23.06 -0.74
C GLY A 9 -11.76 22.01 0.14
N LEU A 10 -13.09 22.04 0.22
CA LEU A 10 -13.88 21.04 0.96
C LEU A 10 -13.86 19.68 0.25
N THR A 11 -13.93 19.67 -1.08
CA THR A 11 -13.76 18.44 -1.86
C THR A 11 -12.37 17.83 -1.63
N LEU A 12 -11.32 18.65 -1.65
CA LEU A 12 -9.97 18.18 -1.34
C LEU A 12 -9.89 17.60 0.08
N ALA A 13 -10.44 18.32 1.07
CA ALA A 13 -10.46 17.87 2.46
C ALA A 13 -11.19 16.52 2.61
N LEU A 14 -12.33 16.34 1.94
CA LEU A 14 -13.07 15.07 1.93
C LEU A 14 -12.24 13.92 1.34
N LEU A 15 -11.59 14.13 0.19
CA LEU A 15 -10.79 13.11 -0.48
C LEU A 15 -9.51 12.77 0.31
N ALA A 16 -8.86 13.78 0.89
CA ALA A 16 -7.73 13.61 1.79
C ALA A 16 -8.15 12.88 3.08
N PHE A 17 -9.33 13.19 3.63
CA PHE A 17 -9.84 12.52 4.83
C PHE A 17 -10.18 11.05 4.57
N ALA A 18 -10.74 10.72 3.40
CA ALA A 18 -10.93 9.33 3.00
C ALA A 18 -9.60 8.57 2.88
N GLN A 19 -8.56 9.21 2.33
CA GLN A 19 -7.21 8.61 2.29
C GLN A 19 -6.60 8.44 3.68
N PHE A 20 -6.79 9.43 4.56
CA PHE A 20 -6.35 9.36 5.95
C PHE A 20 -7.00 8.18 6.69
N MET A 21 -8.30 7.94 6.48
CA MET A 21 -9.00 6.76 7.02
C MET A 21 -8.34 5.45 6.57
N ILE A 22 -8.09 5.27 5.27
CA ILE A 22 -7.44 4.07 4.72
C ILE A 22 -6.05 3.87 5.35
N ALA A 23 -5.29 4.95 5.50
CA ALA A 23 -3.93 4.90 6.01
C ALA A 23 -3.86 4.63 7.52
N ILE A 24 -4.78 5.21 8.32
CA ILE A 24 -4.91 4.88 9.74
C ILE A 24 -5.23 3.41 9.88
N ASP A 25 -6.28 2.92 9.20
CA ASP A 25 -6.77 1.54 9.33
C ASP A 25 -5.69 0.49 9.08
N TYR A 26 -4.76 0.80 8.17
CA TYR A 26 -3.63 -0.09 7.88
C TYR A 26 -2.69 -0.28 9.09
N ASN A 27 -2.39 0.79 9.84
CA ASN A 27 -1.36 0.76 10.88
C ASN A 27 -1.94 0.62 12.31
N ILE A 28 -3.12 1.17 12.54
CA ILE A 28 -3.80 1.19 13.83
C ILE A 28 -3.98 -0.20 14.44
N VAL A 29 -4.18 -1.21 13.58
CA VAL A 29 -4.45 -2.59 13.99
C VAL A 29 -3.24 -3.27 14.60
N TYR A 30 -2.01 -2.94 14.18
CA TYR A 30 -0.81 -3.63 14.67
C TYR A 30 -0.68 -3.52 16.19
N VAL A 31 -0.90 -2.33 16.73
CA VAL A 31 -0.83 -2.06 18.18
C VAL A 31 -1.95 -2.80 18.95
N ALA A 32 -3.08 -3.08 18.30
CA ALA A 32 -4.18 -3.82 18.88
C ALA A 32 -4.06 -5.36 18.73
N LEU A 33 -3.17 -5.86 17.86
CA LEU A 33 -3.05 -7.29 17.58
C LEU A 33 -2.85 -8.15 18.83
N PRO A 34 -2.00 -7.79 19.82
CA PRO A 34 -1.85 -8.60 21.03
C PRO A 34 -3.15 -8.77 21.82
N ASP A 35 -3.95 -7.70 21.94
CA ASP A 35 -5.22 -7.71 22.66
C ASP A 35 -6.29 -8.50 21.90
N ILE A 36 -6.40 -8.26 20.59
CA ILE A 36 -7.25 -9.03 19.67
C ILE A 36 -6.95 -10.53 19.80
N GLY A 37 -5.65 -10.87 19.82
CA GLY A 37 -5.22 -12.26 19.84
C GLY A 37 -5.63 -12.98 21.12
N ARG A 38 -5.53 -12.30 22.26
CA ARG A 38 -5.91 -12.85 23.57
C ARG A 38 -7.42 -12.95 23.76
N GLU A 39 -8.19 -11.98 23.30
CA GLU A 39 -9.64 -11.91 23.56
C GLU A 39 -10.48 -12.72 22.57
N LEU A 40 -9.98 -12.95 21.35
CA LEU A 40 -10.64 -13.78 20.34
C LEU A 40 -9.99 -15.15 20.15
N ASP A 41 -9.15 -15.57 21.12
CA ASP A 41 -8.44 -16.85 21.14
C ASP A 41 -7.69 -17.18 19.83
N PHE A 42 -7.05 -16.18 19.22
CA PHE A 42 -6.18 -16.43 18.08
C PHE A 42 -4.92 -17.17 18.53
N SER A 43 -4.52 -18.16 17.75
CA SER A 43 -3.14 -18.66 17.79
C SER A 43 -2.17 -17.57 17.30
N SER A 44 -0.90 -17.64 17.72
CA SER A 44 0.16 -16.74 17.24
C SER A 44 0.28 -16.70 15.71
N GLN A 45 -0.15 -17.77 15.05
CA GLN A 45 -0.10 -17.91 13.61
C GLN A 45 -1.37 -17.42 12.91
N SER A 46 -2.54 -17.66 13.49
CA SER A 46 -3.81 -17.19 12.91
C SER A 46 -3.99 -15.68 13.10
N LEU A 47 -3.36 -15.07 14.10
CA LEU A 47 -3.46 -13.62 14.37
C LEU A 47 -3.04 -12.76 13.17
N GLN A 48 -2.08 -13.21 12.36
CA GLN A 48 -1.64 -12.49 11.17
C GLN A 48 -2.75 -12.33 10.13
N TRP A 49 -3.80 -13.17 10.17
CA TRP A 49 -4.95 -13.07 9.27
C TRP A 49 -5.71 -11.75 9.39
N VAL A 50 -5.69 -11.12 10.58
CA VAL A 50 -6.32 -9.82 10.80
C VAL A 50 -5.74 -8.77 9.86
N VAL A 51 -4.44 -8.86 9.55
CA VAL A 51 -3.76 -7.97 8.60
C VAL A 51 -3.83 -8.53 7.19
N SER A 52 -3.50 -9.81 7.00
CA SER A 52 -3.38 -10.43 5.69
C SER A 52 -4.70 -10.48 4.92
N ALA A 53 -5.83 -10.75 5.56
CA ALA A 53 -7.13 -10.82 4.88
C ALA A 53 -7.51 -9.49 4.22
N TYR A 54 -7.25 -8.38 4.92
CA TYR A 54 -7.43 -7.03 4.39
C TYR A 54 -6.46 -6.75 3.23
N ALA A 55 -5.17 -7.00 3.41
CA ALA A 55 -4.15 -6.71 2.41
C ALA A 55 -4.37 -7.51 1.11
N VAL A 56 -4.72 -8.79 1.21
CA VAL A 56 -5.00 -9.66 0.05
C VAL A 56 -6.16 -9.17 -0.78
N THR A 57 -7.30 -8.90 -0.14
CA THR A 57 -8.51 -8.46 -0.84
C THR A 57 -8.34 -7.05 -1.39
N PHE A 58 -7.69 -6.16 -0.65
CA PHE A 58 -7.33 -4.83 -1.13
C PHE A 58 -6.45 -4.94 -2.39
N GLY A 59 -5.28 -5.59 -2.28
CA GLY A 59 -4.35 -5.72 -3.39
C GLY A 59 -4.96 -6.40 -4.61
N GLY A 60 -5.56 -7.58 -4.39
CA GLY A 60 -6.10 -8.41 -5.46
C GLY A 60 -7.23 -7.75 -6.24
N LEU A 61 -8.04 -6.90 -5.61
CA LEU A 61 -9.17 -6.21 -6.25
C LEU A 61 -8.84 -4.79 -6.70
N LEU A 62 -7.64 -4.28 -6.44
CA LEU A 62 -7.29 -2.88 -6.70
C LEU A 62 -7.45 -2.49 -8.18
N LEU A 63 -6.98 -3.34 -9.09
CA LEU A 63 -7.12 -3.15 -10.54
C LEU A 63 -8.60 -3.15 -10.97
N LEU A 64 -9.40 -4.06 -10.39
CA LEU A 64 -10.83 -4.13 -10.64
C LEU A 64 -11.54 -2.87 -10.12
N GLY A 65 -11.15 -2.37 -8.95
CA GLY A 65 -11.69 -1.14 -8.36
C GLY A 65 -11.38 0.10 -9.20
N GLY A 66 -10.18 0.18 -9.80
CA GLY A 66 -9.84 1.21 -10.77
C GLY A 66 -10.76 1.20 -11.99
N ARG A 67 -10.94 0.02 -12.60
CA ARG A 67 -11.86 -0.14 -13.74
C ARG A 67 -13.32 0.13 -13.36
N ALA A 68 -13.73 -0.22 -12.14
CA ALA A 68 -15.06 0.09 -11.63
C ALA A 68 -15.26 1.60 -11.50
N ALA A 69 -14.31 2.33 -10.93
CA ALA A 69 -14.36 3.79 -10.80
C ALA A 69 -14.44 4.49 -12.18
N ASP A 70 -13.65 4.03 -13.15
CA ASP A 70 -13.63 4.60 -14.50
C ASP A 70 -14.95 4.37 -15.28
N ARG A 71 -15.70 3.30 -14.98
CA ARG A 71 -16.88 2.87 -15.75
C ARG A 71 -18.21 3.14 -15.08
N LEU A 72 -18.32 2.77 -13.80
CA LEU A 72 -19.56 2.91 -13.03
C LEU A 72 -19.74 4.34 -12.54
N GLY A 73 -18.66 5.13 -12.57
CA GLY A 73 -18.59 6.48 -12.06
C GLY A 73 -17.84 6.53 -10.74
N ALA A 74 -16.85 7.42 -10.65
CA ALA A 74 -15.95 7.51 -9.51
C ALA A 74 -16.71 7.91 -8.24
N ARG A 75 -17.73 8.77 -8.33
CA ARG A 75 -18.54 9.16 -7.16
C ARG A 75 -19.36 7.99 -6.63
N ARG A 76 -20.02 7.21 -7.50
CA ARG A 76 -20.79 6.02 -7.09
C ARG A 76 -19.92 4.96 -6.44
N VAL A 77 -18.75 4.68 -7.02
CA VAL A 77 -17.80 3.71 -6.46
C VAL A 77 -17.25 4.21 -5.13
N PHE A 78 -16.87 5.48 -5.03
CA PHE A 78 -16.42 6.09 -3.77
C PHE A 78 -17.46 5.96 -2.65
N LEU A 79 -18.73 6.27 -2.91
CA LEU A 79 -19.82 6.14 -1.93
C LEU A 79 -20.06 4.70 -1.51
N THR A 80 -20.13 3.78 -2.48
CA THR A 80 -20.33 2.35 -2.23
C THR A 80 -19.20 1.79 -1.37
N ALA A 81 -17.97 2.17 -1.72
CA ALA A 81 -16.78 1.75 -1.00
C ALA A 81 -16.75 2.30 0.42
N ALA A 82 -17.09 3.58 0.64
CA ALA A 82 -17.17 4.17 1.96
C ALA A 82 -18.20 3.47 2.86
N VAL A 83 -19.40 3.17 2.33
CA VAL A 83 -20.43 2.42 3.06
C VAL A 83 -19.96 1.01 3.38
N LEU A 84 -19.37 0.31 2.40
CA LEU A 84 -18.83 -1.04 2.61
C LEU A 84 -17.76 -1.05 3.70
N TYR A 85 -16.83 -0.10 3.66
CA TYR A 85 -15.77 0.08 4.63
C TYR A 85 -16.32 0.34 6.04
N GLY A 86 -17.31 1.22 6.16
CA GLY A 86 -17.98 1.51 7.42
C GLY A 86 -18.71 0.31 8.01
N LEU A 87 -19.47 -0.43 7.18
CA LEU A 87 -20.18 -1.64 7.61
C LEU A 87 -19.22 -2.76 8.02
N SER A 88 -18.15 -2.99 7.25
CA SER A 88 -17.13 -3.97 7.62
C SER A 88 -16.40 -3.58 8.89
N SER A 89 -16.12 -2.28 9.11
CA SER A 89 -15.47 -1.83 10.34
C SER A 89 -16.42 -1.94 11.54
N LEU A 90 -17.71 -1.68 11.36
CA LEU A 90 -18.71 -1.95 12.39
C LEU A 90 -18.76 -3.44 12.74
N ALA A 91 -18.76 -4.32 11.73
CA ALA A 91 -18.72 -5.76 11.96
C ALA A 91 -17.44 -6.22 12.67
N GLY A 92 -16.29 -5.63 12.32
CA GLY A 92 -15.01 -5.91 12.98
C GLY A 92 -14.98 -5.49 14.46
N GLY A 93 -15.54 -4.32 14.80
CA GLY A 93 -15.66 -3.89 16.20
C GLY A 93 -16.70 -4.68 16.99
N LEU A 94 -17.68 -5.30 16.34
CA LEU A 94 -18.66 -6.19 16.97
C LEU A 94 -18.24 -7.67 16.94
N ALA A 95 -17.02 -7.97 16.49
CA ALA A 95 -16.57 -9.35 16.32
C ALA A 95 -16.36 -10.01 17.69
N ASN A 96 -17.02 -11.15 17.90
CA ASN A 96 -16.90 -11.96 19.12
C ASN A 96 -16.12 -13.26 18.87
N ASP A 97 -15.64 -13.48 17.65
CA ASP A 97 -14.81 -14.62 17.26
C ASP A 97 -13.84 -14.22 16.15
N SER A 98 -12.75 -14.99 16.04
CA SER A 98 -11.69 -14.77 15.06
C SER A 98 -12.18 -14.83 13.60
N GLY A 99 -13.14 -15.71 13.29
CA GLY A 99 -13.67 -15.89 11.95
C GLY A 99 -14.44 -14.66 11.45
N LEU A 100 -15.32 -14.11 12.30
CA LEU A 100 -16.05 -12.88 12.00
C LEU A 100 -15.09 -11.69 11.79
N LEU A 101 -14.07 -11.55 12.64
CA LEU A 101 -13.08 -10.48 12.49
C LEU A 101 -12.31 -10.61 11.17
N ILE A 102 -11.83 -11.81 10.82
CA ILE A 102 -11.13 -12.06 9.54
C ILE A 102 -12.05 -11.74 8.36
N ALA A 103 -13.32 -12.17 8.40
CA ALA A 103 -14.28 -11.90 7.35
C ALA A 103 -14.55 -10.40 7.20
N ALA A 104 -14.71 -9.68 8.32
CA ALA A 104 -14.85 -8.23 8.34
C ALA A 104 -13.63 -7.55 7.68
N ARG A 105 -12.40 -7.96 8.03
CA ARG A 105 -11.16 -7.45 7.42
C ARG A 105 -11.08 -7.72 5.92
N ALA A 106 -11.49 -8.91 5.47
CA ALA A 106 -11.56 -9.24 4.05
C ALA A 106 -12.53 -8.31 3.30
N VAL A 107 -13.74 -8.10 3.83
CA VAL A 107 -14.73 -7.19 3.23
C VAL A 107 -14.21 -5.74 3.26
N GLN A 108 -13.52 -5.35 4.32
CA GLN A 108 -12.92 -4.03 4.45
C GLN A 108 -11.83 -3.79 3.40
N GLY A 109 -11.04 -4.82 3.06
CA GLY A 109 -10.07 -4.74 1.97
C GLY A 109 -10.74 -4.59 0.60
N VAL A 110 -11.91 -5.20 0.36
CA VAL A 110 -12.75 -4.91 -0.82
C VAL A 110 -13.13 -3.42 -0.85
N GLY A 111 -13.57 -2.88 0.29
CA GLY A 111 -13.83 -1.44 0.44
C GLY A 111 -12.62 -0.59 0.08
N GLY A 112 -11.43 -0.93 0.59
CA GLY A 112 -10.17 -0.25 0.27
C GLY A 112 -9.80 -0.30 -1.21
N ALA A 113 -9.95 -1.48 -1.84
CA ALA A 113 -9.69 -1.69 -3.27
C ALA A 113 -10.57 -0.83 -4.18
N LEU A 114 -11.81 -0.55 -3.76
CA LEU A 114 -12.73 0.33 -4.49
C LEU A 114 -12.49 1.80 -4.17
N LEU A 115 -12.24 2.12 -2.90
CA LEU A 115 -12.15 3.50 -2.40
C LEU A 115 -10.88 4.20 -2.89
N PHE A 116 -9.73 3.52 -2.80
CA PHE A 116 -8.42 4.08 -3.15
C PHE A 116 -8.34 4.59 -4.60
N PRO A 117 -8.68 3.79 -5.64
CA PRO A 117 -8.66 4.28 -7.01
C PRO A 117 -9.76 5.31 -7.28
N ALA A 118 -10.93 5.18 -6.65
CA ALA A 118 -11.99 6.17 -6.80
C ALA A 118 -11.56 7.56 -6.29
N ILE A 119 -10.80 7.64 -5.18
CA ILE A 119 -10.20 8.89 -4.70
C ILE A 119 -9.30 9.50 -5.77
N LEU A 120 -8.39 8.72 -6.36
CA LEU A 120 -7.46 9.20 -7.37
C LEU A 120 -8.17 9.66 -8.65
N THR A 121 -9.17 8.90 -9.12
CA THR A 121 -9.99 9.31 -10.26
C THR A 121 -10.71 10.62 -9.96
N LEU A 122 -11.34 10.77 -8.78
CA LEU A 122 -11.99 12.01 -8.37
C LEU A 122 -11.01 13.19 -8.29
N ILE A 123 -9.79 12.99 -7.79
CA ILE A 123 -8.75 14.04 -7.80
C ILE A 123 -8.42 14.44 -9.24
N ASN A 124 -8.17 13.46 -10.10
CA ASN A 124 -7.75 13.70 -11.47
C ASN A 124 -8.84 14.36 -12.33
N THR A 125 -10.12 14.07 -12.08
CA THR A 125 -11.25 14.66 -12.83
C THR A 125 -11.73 15.98 -12.25
N THR A 126 -11.54 16.23 -10.95
CA THR A 126 -12.05 17.44 -10.29
C THR A 126 -11.07 18.61 -10.37
N PHE A 127 -9.76 18.33 -10.18
CA PHE A 127 -8.72 19.36 -10.15
C PHE A 127 -8.03 19.51 -11.50
N GLN A 128 -7.81 20.76 -11.92
CA GLN A 128 -7.20 21.02 -13.22
C GLN A 128 -5.74 20.52 -13.31
N PRO A 129 -5.30 20.04 -14.49
CA PRO A 129 -3.89 19.70 -14.72
C PRO A 129 -2.94 20.86 -14.35
N GLY A 130 -1.75 20.52 -13.85
CA GLY A 130 -0.76 21.49 -13.38
C GLY A 130 -0.77 21.66 -11.87
N ALA A 131 -0.50 22.88 -11.39
CA ALA A 131 -0.28 23.15 -9.97
C ALA A 131 -1.45 22.76 -9.06
N GLU A 132 -2.69 22.87 -9.54
CA GLU A 132 -3.89 22.55 -8.76
C GLU A 132 -3.97 21.05 -8.44
N ARG A 133 -3.88 20.18 -9.46
CA ARG A 133 -3.83 18.72 -9.27
C ARG A 133 -2.61 18.28 -8.49
N THR A 134 -1.43 18.86 -8.75
CA THR A 134 -0.21 18.53 -7.98
C THR A 134 -0.41 18.83 -6.49
N ARG A 135 -1.05 19.95 -6.15
CA ARG A 135 -1.38 20.30 -4.76
C ARG A 135 -2.40 19.34 -4.15
N ALA A 136 -3.39 18.91 -4.92
CA ALA A 136 -4.39 17.94 -4.48
C ALA A 136 -3.77 16.56 -4.19
N LEU A 137 -2.92 16.07 -5.10
CA LEU A 137 -2.16 14.82 -4.92
C LEU A 137 -1.17 14.92 -3.75
N ALA A 138 -0.54 16.08 -3.55
CA ALA A 138 0.33 16.31 -2.39
C ALA A 138 -0.45 16.26 -1.06
N ALA A 139 -1.64 16.85 -1.00
CA ALA A 139 -2.49 16.78 0.18
C ALA A 139 -3.01 15.36 0.44
N TRP A 140 -3.38 14.62 -0.61
CA TRP A 140 -3.71 13.20 -0.53
C TRP A 140 -2.54 12.38 0.01
N GLY A 141 -1.33 12.58 -0.53
CA GLY A 141 -0.12 11.90 -0.07
C GLY A 141 0.23 12.23 1.38
N ALA A 142 0.11 13.51 1.77
CA ALA A 142 0.32 13.96 3.14
C ALA A 142 -0.70 13.36 4.11
N ALA A 143 -1.96 13.23 3.70
CA ALA A 143 -2.99 12.55 4.49
C ALA A 143 -2.70 11.05 4.62
N GLY A 144 -2.21 10.39 3.56
CA GLY A 144 -1.76 9.00 3.63
C GLY A 144 -0.59 8.82 4.60
N GLY A 145 0.48 9.60 4.45
CA GLY A 145 1.64 9.53 5.35
C GLY A 145 1.30 9.89 6.80
N GLY A 146 0.50 10.95 7.00
CA GLY A 146 0.02 11.37 8.32
C GLY A 146 -0.92 10.34 8.96
N GLY A 147 -1.73 9.63 8.17
CA GLY A 147 -2.59 8.55 8.66
C GLY A 147 -1.79 7.33 9.11
N LEU A 148 -0.78 6.93 8.34
CA LEU A 148 0.15 5.87 8.75
C LEU A 148 0.84 6.24 10.06
N ALA A 149 1.31 7.48 10.18
CA ALA A 149 1.92 8.02 11.40
C ALA A 149 0.98 8.02 12.60
N ALA A 150 -0.23 8.52 12.41
CA ALA A 150 -1.24 8.61 13.45
C ALA A 150 -1.77 7.24 13.88
N GLY A 151 -1.78 6.25 12.98
CA GLY A 151 -2.35 4.93 13.21
C GLY A 151 -1.80 4.25 14.45
N ALA A 152 -0.48 4.11 14.60
CA ALA A 152 0.10 3.44 15.76
C ALA A 152 -0.21 4.17 17.09
N LEU A 153 -0.17 5.51 17.10
CA LEU A 153 -0.48 6.30 18.28
C LEU A 153 -1.97 6.22 18.64
N LEU A 154 -2.85 6.43 17.67
CA LEU A 154 -4.30 6.33 17.86
C LEU A 154 -4.71 4.92 18.26
N GLY A 155 -4.09 3.89 17.67
CA GLY A 155 -4.29 2.49 18.03
C GLY A 155 -3.92 2.25 19.48
N GLY A 156 -2.76 2.75 19.92
CA GLY A 156 -2.36 2.69 21.32
C GLY A 156 -3.32 3.41 22.27
N VAL A 157 -3.79 4.61 21.92
CA VAL A 157 -4.77 5.35 22.75
C VAL A 157 -6.11 4.62 22.81
N LEU A 158 -6.68 4.25 21.67
CA LEU A 158 -8.01 3.63 21.60
C LEU A 158 -8.00 2.27 22.30
N THR A 159 -7.00 1.44 22.00
CA THR A 159 -6.87 0.11 22.61
C THR A 159 -6.70 0.21 24.12
N ASN A 160 -5.84 1.11 24.60
CA ASN A 160 -5.55 1.24 26.03
C ASN A 160 -6.73 1.77 26.87
N TYR A 161 -7.57 2.65 26.32
CA TYR A 161 -8.63 3.32 27.09
C TYR A 161 -10.04 2.83 26.80
N LEU A 162 -10.29 2.35 25.59
CA LEU A 162 -11.64 2.01 25.12
C LEU A 162 -11.78 0.54 24.71
N GLY A 163 -10.67 -0.20 24.54
CA GLY A 163 -10.65 -1.55 24.00
C GLY A 163 -10.22 -1.60 22.54
N TRP A 164 -9.79 -2.78 22.08
CA TRP A 164 -9.30 -2.98 20.71
C TRP A 164 -10.41 -2.81 19.67
N GLU A 165 -11.68 -3.02 20.04
CA GLU A 165 -12.84 -2.89 19.16
C GLU A 165 -12.96 -1.47 18.60
N TRP A 166 -12.53 -0.47 19.37
CA TRP A 166 -12.57 0.93 18.97
C TRP A 166 -11.60 1.28 17.85
N VAL A 167 -10.58 0.45 17.63
CA VAL A 167 -9.73 0.53 16.45
C VAL A 167 -10.53 0.31 15.16
N PHE A 168 -11.64 -0.44 15.24
CA PHE A 168 -12.58 -0.61 14.14
C PHE A 168 -13.73 0.40 14.21
N PHE A 169 -14.28 0.69 15.40
CA PHE A 169 -15.38 1.63 15.51
C PHE A 169 -15.02 3.05 15.07
N VAL A 170 -13.76 3.48 15.19
CA VAL A 170 -13.32 4.82 14.77
C VAL A 170 -13.54 5.10 13.28
N ASN A 171 -13.51 4.07 12.42
CA ASN A 171 -13.76 4.23 10.99
C ASN A 171 -15.25 4.42 10.67
N VAL A 172 -16.16 3.94 11.53
CA VAL A 172 -17.62 4.01 11.30
C VAL A 172 -18.14 5.45 11.21
N PRO A 173 -17.90 6.36 12.18
CA PRO A 173 -18.36 7.74 12.09
C PRO A 173 -17.69 8.47 10.91
N VAL A 174 -16.44 8.13 10.59
CA VAL A 174 -15.72 8.67 9.44
C VAL A 174 -16.38 8.26 8.12
N ALA A 175 -16.69 6.98 7.96
CA ALA A 175 -17.39 6.45 6.79
C ALA A 175 -18.79 7.05 6.63
N VAL A 176 -19.54 7.20 7.72
CA VAL A 176 -20.86 7.86 7.73
C VAL A 176 -20.74 9.33 7.30
N LEU A 177 -19.77 10.06 7.85
CA LEU A 177 -19.52 11.45 7.47
C LEU A 177 -19.18 11.57 5.98
N ILE A 178 -18.29 10.70 5.48
CA ILE A 178 -17.92 10.65 4.06
C ILE A 178 -19.16 10.38 3.21
N ALA A 179 -19.96 9.36 3.54
CA ALA A 179 -21.16 8.99 2.79
C ALA A 179 -22.23 10.10 2.81
N ALA A 180 -22.35 10.86 3.91
CA ALA A 180 -23.32 11.94 4.05
C ALA A 180 -22.90 13.23 3.31
N VAL A 181 -21.60 13.54 3.27
CA VAL A 181 -21.07 14.79 2.72
C VAL A 181 -20.71 14.67 1.25
N ALA A 182 -20.19 13.53 0.82
CA ALA A 182 -19.75 13.29 -0.55
C ALA A 182 -20.82 13.59 -1.63
N PRO A 183 -22.12 13.29 -1.45
CA PRO A 183 -23.14 13.60 -2.45
C PRO A 183 -23.30 15.10 -2.74
N ARG A 184 -22.95 15.96 -1.78
CA ARG A 184 -23.04 17.42 -1.89
C ARG A 184 -21.77 18.05 -2.45
N LEU A 185 -20.61 17.46 -2.16
CA LEU A 185 -19.29 18.01 -2.55
C LEU A 185 -18.73 17.43 -3.85
N LEU A 186 -19.13 16.21 -4.22
CA LEU A 186 -18.68 15.54 -5.43
C LEU A 186 -19.70 15.74 -6.55
N ALA A 187 -19.24 16.14 -7.73
CA ALA A 187 -20.11 16.23 -8.91
C ALA A 187 -20.74 14.86 -9.21
N ALA A 188 -21.98 14.86 -9.70
CA ALA A 188 -22.61 13.64 -10.18
C ALA A 188 -21.78 13.06 -11.34
N ASP A 189 -21.67 11.73 -11.40
CA ASP A 189 -20.97 11.06 -12.49
C ASP A 189 -21.63 11.44 -13.82
N ALA A 190 -20.83 11.93 -14.77
CA ALA A 190 -21.33 12.28 -16.09
C ALA A 190 -21.77 11.01 -16.84
N SER A 191 -22.85 11.12 -17.62
CA SER A 191 -23.31 10.07 -18.54
C SER A 191 -22.32 9.94 -19.72
N GLN A 192 -21.11 9.41 -19.50
CA GLN A 192 -20.19 9.13 -20.59
C GLN A 192 -20.56 7.78 -21.24
N PRO A 193 -20.48 7.67 -22.59
CA PRO A 193 -20.60 6.39 -23.25
C PRO A 193 -19.48 5.46 -22.75
N ALA A 194 -19.86 4.27 -22.30
CA ALA A 194 -18.93 3.29 -21.74
C ALA A 194 -17.76 3.04 -22.71
N ARG A 195 -16.54 3.51 -22.38
CA ARG A 195 -15.33 3.24 -23.18
C ARG A 195 -14.95 1.76 -23.01
N THR A 196 -15.46 0.89 -23.89
CA THR A 196 -15.02 -0.48 -24.26
C THR A 196 -14.59 -1.49 -23.16
N GLY A 197 -15.48 -2.43 -22.82
CA GLY A 197 -15.18 -3.78 -22.28
C GLY A 197 -14.83 -3.89 -20.79
N PHE A 198 -15.68 -4.53 -19.98
CA PHE A 198 -15.40 -4.84 -18.57
C PHE A 198 -14.74 -6.22 -18.51
N ASP A 199 -13.43 -6.28 -18.26
CA ASP A 199 -12.77 -7.56 -18.02
C ASP A 199 -12.99 -8.01 -16.57
N LEU A 200 -14.27 -8.20 -16.22
CA LEU A 200 -14.66 -8.83 -14.97
C LEU A 200 -14.01 -10.21 -14.80
N PRO A 201 -13.98 -11.07 -15.85
CA PRO A 201 -13.40 -12.40 -15.70
C PRO A 201 -11.91 -12.32 -15.35
N GLY A 202 -11.13 -11.47 -16.02
CA GLY A 202 -9.71 -11.30 -15.69
C GLY A 202 -9.50 -10.73 -14.29
N GLY A 203 -10.29 -9.73 -13.89
CA GLY A 203 -10.22 -9.15 -12.54
C GLY A 203 -10.54 -10.19 -11.45
N LEU A 204 -11.61 -10.95 -11.62
CA LEU A 204 -12.00 -12.01 -10.70
C LEU A 204 -10.96 -13.13 -10.64
N LEU A 205 -10.41 -13.57 -11.76
CA LEU A 205 -9.36 -14.60 -11.80
C LEU A 205 -8.08 -14.10 -11.11
N ALA A 206 -7.63 -12.87 -11.40
CA ALA A 206 -6.46 -12.30 -10.74
C ALA A 206 -6.64 -12.22 -9.22
N THR A 207 -7.78 -11.70 -8.76
CA THR A 207 -8.10 -11.64 -7.32
C THR A 207 -8.17 -13.03 -6.70
N ALA A 208 -8.94 -13.95 -7.28
CA ALA A 208 -9.14 -15.28 -6.72
C ALA A 208 -7.82 -16.07 -6.69
N GLY A 209 -7.00 -15.95 -7.74
CA GLY A 209 -5.70 -16.59 -7.82
C GLY A 209 -4.73 -16.08 -6.76
N VAL A 210 -4.59 -14.75 -6.63
CA VAL A 210 -3.78 -14.14 -5.57
C VAL A 210 -4.30 -14.53 -4.19
N ALA A 211 -5.62 -14.45 -3.96
CA ALA A 211 -6.22 -14.75 -2.67
C ALA A 211 -5.97 -16.20 -2.25
N LEU A 212 -6.06 -17.15 -3.18
CA LEU A 212 -5.78 -18.56 -2.93
C LEU A 212 -4.29 -18.82 -2.65
N VAL A 213 -3.39 -18.18 -3.38
CA VAL A 213 -1.94 -18.29 -3.12
C VAL A 213 -1.62 -17.78 -1.72
N VAL A 214 -2.07 -16.57 -1.38
CA VAL A 214 -1.82 -16.03 -0.04
C VAL A 214 -2.52 -16.86 1.03
N PHE A 215 -3.74 -17.34 0.77
CA PHE A 215 -4.45 -18.20 1.70
C PHE A 215 -3.70 -19.49 2.00
N GLY A 216 -3.14 -20.14 0.99
CA GLY A 216 -2.37 -21.35 1.21
C GLY A 216 -1.03 -21.08 1.91
N LEU A 217 -0.36 -19.95 1.61
CA LEU A 217 0.88 -19.54 2.29
C LEU A 217 0.65 -19.23 3.77
N VAL A 218 -0.44 -18.53 4.08
CA VAL A 218 -0.81 -18.18 5.45
C VAL A 218 -1.32 -19.40 6.21
N SER A 219 -2.06 -20.31 5.57
CA SER A 219 -2.57 -21.53 6.20
C SER A 219 -1.49 -22.60 6.41
N GLY A 220 -0.38 -22.50 5.68
CA GLY A 220 0.72 -23.46 5.65
C GLY A 220 1.24 -23.88 7.02
N PRO A 221 1.62 -22.95 7.89
CA PRO A 221 2.24 -23.34 9.15
C PRO A 221 1.24 -23.89 10.20
N GLU A 222 -0.08 -23.86 9.97
CA GLU A 222 -1.13 -24.30 10.91
C GLU A 222 -1.73 -25.61 10.41
N ALA A 223 -2.10 -25.64 9.14
CA ALA A 223 -2.64 -26.83 8.48
C ALA A 223 -1.55 -27.81 8.04
N GLY A 224 -0.28 -27.39 8.06
CA GLY A 224 0.85 -28.09 7.46
C GLY A 224 1.01 -27.72 5.98
N TRP A 225 2.25 -27.46 5.57
CA TRP A 225 2.59 -26.99 4.22
C TRP A 225 2.13 -27.93 3.10
N TRP A 226 2.06 -29.23 3.38
CA TRP A 226 1.63 -30.27 2.42
C TRP A 226 0.14 -30.61 2.47
N SER A 227 -0.64 -29.92 3.33
CA SER A 227 -2.08 -30.15 3.42
C SER A 227 -2.81 -29.66 2.17
N VAL A 228 -4.00 -30.21 1.94
CA VAL A 228 -4.91 -29.72 0.88
C VAL A 228 -5.25 -28.25 1.08
N ARG A 229 -5.37 -27.80 2.35
CA ARG A 229 -5.66 -26.39 2.68
C ARG A 229 -4.52 -25.46 2.27
N ALA A 230 -3.26 -25.87 2.45
CA ALA A 230 -2.09 -25.05 2.09
C ALA A 230 -1.65 -25.28 0.65
N ALA A 231 -1.07 -26.44 0.35
CA ALA A 231 -0.56 -26.78 -0.98
C ALA A 231 -1.65 -26.79 -2.05
N GLY A 232 -2.85 -27.29 -1.72
CA GLY A 232 -3.97 -27.32 -2.67
C GLY A 232 -4.46 -25.92 -3.03
N ALA A 233 -4.55 -25.00 -2.05
CA ALA A 233 -4.90 -23.62 -2.32
C ALA A 233 -3.83 -22.89 -3.14
N ILE A 234 -2.54 -23.08 -2.82
CA ILE A 234 -1.44 -22.54 -3.62
C ILE A 234 -1.51 -23.05 -5.05
N ALA A 235 -1.64 -24.37 -5.24
CA ALA A 235 -1.70 -24.99 -6.56
C ALA A 235 -2.89 -24.48 -7.37
N LEU A 236 -4.09 -24.42 -6.78
CA LEU A 236 -5.29 -23.89 -7.43
C LEU A 236 -5.13 -22.41 -7.76
N GLY A 237 -4.55 -21.62 -6.86
CA GLY A 237 -4.27 -20.21 -7.08
C GLY A 237 -3.31 -19.98 -8.25
N VAL A 238 -2.22 -20.75 -8.33
CA VAL A 238 -1.27 -20.72 -9.45
C VAL A 238 -1.95 -21.11 -10.77
N VAL A 239 -2.80 -22.13 -10.77
CA VAL A 239 -3.58 -22.54 -11.95
C VAL A 239 -4.53 -21.42 -12.40
N ILE A 240 -5.22 -20.76 -11.48
CA ILE A 240 -6.10 -19.62 -11.79
C ILE A 240 -5.30 -18.44 -12.34
N LEU A 241 -4.13 -18.13 -11.78
CA LEU A 241 -3.25 -17.06 -12.26
C LEU A 241 -2.68 -17.38 -13.66
N ALA A 242 -2.36 -18.64 -13.94
CA ALA A 242 -1.98 -19.08 -15.27
C ALA A 242 -3.15 -18.91 -16.26
N GLY A 243 -4.37 -19.26 -15.84
CA GLY A 243 -5.59 -19.02 -16.61
C GLY A 243 -5.84 -17.53 -16.89
N PHE A 244 -5.63 -16.67 -15.89
CA PHE A 244 -5.66 -15.21 -16.04
C PHE A 244 -4.65 -14.73 -17.09
N ALA A 245 -3.40 -15.19 -17.03
CA ALA A 245 -2.37 -14.81 -18.00
C ALA A 245 -2.74 -15.23 -19.44
N VAL A 246 -3.32 -16.43 -19.61
CA VAL A 246 -3.80 -16.90 -20.92
C VAL A 246 -5.00 -16.08 -21.41
N LEU A 247 -5.91 -15.70 -20.50
CA LEU A 247 -7.07 -14.87 -20.84
C LEU A 247 -6.62 -13.46 -21.29
N GLU A 248 -5.73 -12.83 -20.54
CA GLU A 248 -5.17 -11.50 -20.82
C GLU A 248 -4.49 -11.42 -22.19
N GLN A 249 -3.79 -12.50 -22.60
CA GLN A 249 -3.18 -12.59 -23.93
C GLN A 249 -4.19 -12.60 -25.09
N ARG A 250 -5.46 -12.96 -24.81
CA ARG A 250 -6.52 -13.07 -25.82
C ARG A 250 -7.42 -11.83 -25.87
N LEU A 251 -7.39 -10.99 -24.84
CA LEU A 251 -8.25 -9.82 -24.74
C LEU A 251 -7.69 -8.65 -25.56
N ARG A 252 -8.61 -7.88 -26.18
CA ARG A 252 -8.25 -6.67 -26.94
C ARG A 252 -7.81 -5.51 -26.03
N ASN A 253 -8.32 -5.47 -24.80
CA ASN A 253 -8.02 -4.46 -23.77
C ASN A 253 -7.67 -5.14 -22.43
N PRO A 254 -6.46 -5.75 -22.32
CA PRO A 254 -6.00 -6.40 -21.10
C PRO A 254 -6.04 -5.48 -19.86
N LEU A 255 -6.24 -6.05 -18.67
CA LEU A 255 -6.00 -5.37 -17.39
C LEU A 255 -4.50 -5.10 -17.20
N LEU A 256 -3.66 -6.05 -17.58
CA LEU A 256 -2.21 -5.99 -17.49
C LEU A 256 -1.61 -6.42 -18.83
N PRO A 257 -1.32 -5.46 -19.74
CA PRO A 257 -0.65 -5.76 -21.00
C PRO A 257 0.62 -6.60 -20.77
N PRO A 258 0.73 -7.82 -21.32
CA PRO A 258 1.85 -8.73 -21.04
C PRO A 258 3.22 -8.13 -21.35
N ARG A 259 3.27 -7.20 -22.33
CA ARG A 259 4.46 -6.42 -22.68
C ARG A 259 5.02 -5.64 -21.50
N LEU A 260 4.19 -5.18 -20.57
CA LEU A 260 4.62 -4.41 -19.41
C LEU A 260 5.51 -5.26 -18.49
N LEU A 261 5.15 -6.52 -18.26
CA LEU A 261 5.95 -7.47 -17.48
C LEU A 261 7.26 -7.88 -18.17
N GLY A 262 7.35 -7.67 -19.49
CA GLY A 262 8.59 -7.80 -20.25
C GLY A 262 9.60 -6.68 -19.94
N TYR A 263 9.17 -5.53 -19.42
CA TYR A 263 10.08 -4.47 -19.02
C TYR A 263 10.79 -4.83 -17.72
N ARG A 264 12.08 -5.19 -17.85
CA ARG A 264 12.95 -5.54 -16.73
C ARG A 264 12.93 -4.53 -15.58
N ASN A 265 12.89 -3.22 -15.87
CA ASN A 265 12.81 -2.18 -14.84
C ASN A 265 11.50 -2.25 -14.05
N LEU A 266 10.35 -2.41 -14.73
CA LEU A 266 9.06 -2.56 -14.06
C LEU A 266 9.04 -3.80 -13.19
N SER A 267 9.42 -4.95 -13.75
CA SER A 267 9.42 -6.23 -13.02
C SER A 267 10.36 -6.20 -11.81
N THR A 268 11.51 -5.54 -11.92
CA THR A 268 12.44 -5.33 -10.79
C THR A 268 11.83 -4.41 -9.73
N ALA A 269 11.23 -3.29 -10.14
CA ALA A 269 10.57 -2.35 -9.21
C ALA A 269 9.40 -3.02 -8.49
N VAL A 270 8.57 -3.77 -9.21
CA VAL A 270 7.44 -4.53 -8.68
C VAL A 270 7.89 -5.57 -7.65
N LEU A 271 8.95 -6.33 -7.95
CA LEU A 271 9.54 -7.27 -7.00
C LEU A 271 10.08 -6.56 -5.76
N ALA A 272 10.72 -5.41 -5.94
CA ALA A 272 11.26 -4.64 -4.84
C ALA A 272 10.16 -4.05 -3.94
N VAL A 273 9.06 -3.56 -4.52
CA VAL A 273 7.86 -3.12 -3.78
C VAL A 273 7.25 -4.29 -2.99
N PHE A 274 7.13 -5.47 -3.61
CA PHE A 274 6.62 -6.68 -2.97
C PHE A 274 7.45 -7.05 -1.73
N VAL A 275 8.77 -7.12 -1.88
CA VAL A 275 9.68 -7.48 -0.78
C VAL A 275 9.67 -6.41 0.31
N PHE A 276 9.75 -5.13 -0.06
CA PHE A 276 9.71 -4.02 0.88
C PHE A 276 8.42 -4.00 1.72
N ALA A 277 7.27 -4.20 1.08
CA ALA A 277 6.00 -4.23 1.79
C ALA A 277 5.90 -5.43 2.74
N GLY A 278 6.44 -6.58 2.33
CA GLY A 278 6.51 -7.78 3.15
C GLY A 278 7.39 -7.61 4.40
N THR A 279 8.60 -7.06 4.23
CA THR A 279 9.49 -6.79 5.37
C THR A 279 8.93 -5.70 6.28
N LEU A 280 8.29 -4.68 5.72
CA LEU A 280 7.60 -3.65 6.50
C LEU A 280 6.49 -4.24 7.38
N ALA A 281 5.58 -5.04 6.79
CA ALA A 281 4.47 -5.64 7.54
C ALA A 281 4.94 -6.62 8.62
N GLY A 282 5.89 -7.50 8.26
CA GLY A 282 6.50 -8.43 9.21
C GLY A 282 7.17 -7.71 10.38
N GLU A 283 7.98 -6.68 10.11
CA GLU A 283 8.69 -5.97 11.17
C GLU A 283 7.75 -5.19 12.09
N TYR A 284 6.67 -4.59 11.57
CA TYR A 284 5.66 -3.95 12.40
C TYR A 284 5.00 -4.94 13.38
N PHE A 285 4.73 -6.16 12.92
CA PHE A 285 4.22 -7.24 13.75
C PHE A 285 5.25 -7.68 14.81
N LEU A 286 6.49 -7.98 14.40
CA LEU A 286 7.55 -8.43 15.30
C LEU A 286 7.88 -7.37 16.35
N PHE A 287 8.01 -6.10 15.92
CA PHE A 287 8.32 -4.99 16.80
C PHE A 287 7.21 -4.74 17.81
N THR A 288 5.94 -4.78 17.39
CA THR A 288 4.81 -4.66 18.33
C THR A 288 4.79 -5.82 19.32
N THR A 289 5.00 -7.04 18.85
CA THR A 289 5.07 -8.24 19.69
C THR A 289 6.21 -8.13 20.71
N TYR A 290 7.38 -7.63 20.31
CA TYR A 290 8.49 -7.39 21.23
C TYR A 290 8.13 -6.36 22.30
N LEU A 291 7.57 -5.21 21.91
CA LEU A 291 7.23 -4.14 22.85
C LEU A 291 6.18 -4.59 23.88
N GLN A 292 5.12 -5.26 23.44
CA GLN A 292 3.99 -5.61 24.32
C GLN A 292 4.19 -6.96 25.02
N ASN A 293 4.57 -8.01 24.29
CA ASN A 293 4.63 -9.36 24.85
C ASN A 293 5.96 -9.66 25.55
N VAL A 294 7.06 -8.97 25.20
CA VAL A 294 8.37 -9.17 25.84
C VAL A 294 8.68 -8.03 26.83
N LEU A 295 8.60 -6.77 26.41
CA LEU A 295 8.88 -5.63 27.30
C LEU A 295 7.70 -5.23 28.19
N GLY A 296 6.52 -5.84 28.04
CA GLY A 296 5.34 -5.57 28.86
C GLY A 296 4.79 -4.15 28.70
N TYR A 297 4.98 -3.51 27.54
CA TYR A 297 4.46 -2.17 27.32
C TYR A 297 2.94 -2.23 27.17
N SER A 298 2.24 -1.25 27.75
CA SER A 298 0.83 -1.04 27.43
C SER A 298 0.67 -0.63 25.96
N PRO A 299 -0.52 -0.82 25.35
CA PRO A 299 -0.77 -0.43 23.96
C PRO A 299 -0.42 1.05 23.68
N LEU A 300 -0.73 1.96 24.63
CA LEU A 300 -0.38 3.37 24.51
C LEU A 300 1.14 3.58 24.47
N LYS A 301 1.88 2.91 25.36
CA LYS A 301 3.34 3.01 25.41
C LYS A 301 3.99 2.41 24.16
N ALA A 302 3.43 1.31 23.64
CA ALA A 302 3.86 0.73 22.36
C ALA A 302 3.57 1.68 21.18
N GLY A 303 2.39 2.29 21.12
CA GLY A 303 2.06 3.30 20.10
C GLY A 303 2.99 4.51 20.13
N LEU A 304 3.36 5.00 21.32
CA LEU A 304 4.35 6.06 21.50
C LEU A 304 5.77 5.64 21.05
N ALA A 305 6.12 4.36 21.22
CA ALA A 305 7.40 3.81 20.76
C ALA A 305 7.52 3.74 19.23
N PHE A 306 6.43 3.84 18.47
CA PHE A 306 6.47 3.98 17.00
C PHE A 306 6.74 5.43 16.53
N LEU A 307 6.64 6.44 17.41
CA LEU A 307 6.80 7.84 17.00
C LEU A 307 8.19 8.15 16.43
N PRO A 308 9.32 7.71 17.02
CA PRO A 308 10.63 7.98 16.42
C PRO A 308 10.78 7.38 15.03
N LEU A 309 10.34 6.13 14.83
CA LEU A 309 10.32 5.49 13.51
C LEU A 309 9.56 6.35 12.50
N THR A 310 8.35 6.74 12.87
CA THR A 310 7.43 7.51 12.05
C THR A 310 8.01 8.86 11.64
N LEU A 311 8.50 9.66 12.60
CA LEU A 311 9.05 10.99 12.34
C LEU A 311 10.29 10.91 11.44
N ILE A 312 11.14 9.91 11.66
CA ILE A 312 12.35 9.69 10.86
C ILE A 312 11.97 9.23 9.44
N SER A 313 10.96 8.36 9.29
CA SER A 313 10.43 7.96 7.99
C SER A 313 9.80 9.12 7.23
N MET A 314 9.11 10.03 7.89
CA MET A 314 8.58 11.23 7.24
C MET A 314 9.72 12.12 6.69
N ALA A 315 10.80 12.30 7.44
CA ALA A 315 11.99 13.01 6.97
C ALA A 315 12.66 12.28 5.79
N GLY A 316 12.72 10.95 5.84
CA GLY A 316 13.18 10.08 4.75
C GLY A 316 12.36 10.26 3.48
N ALA A 317 11.03 10.20 3.59
CA ALA A 317 10.10 10.22 2.47
C ALA A 317 10.07 11.55 1.70
N GLY A 318 10.38 12.68 2.36
CA GLY A 318 10.33 14.00 1.76
C GLY A 318 11.68 14.48 1.19
N PRO A 319 12.41 15.36 1.91
CA PRO A 319 13.63 15.99 1.38
C PRO A 319 14.73 15.00 1.00
N LEU A 320 14.90 13.93 1.79
CA LEU A 320 15.95 12.95 1.56
C LEU A 320 15.69 12.13 0.30
N ALA A 321 14.47 11.62 0.11
CA ALA A 321 14.09 10.93 -1.12
C ALA A 321 14.29 11.83 -2.35
N THR A 322 13.80 13.07 -2.30
CA THR A 322 13.89 14.01 -3.42
C THR A 322 15.34 14.31 -3.79
N THR A 323 16.18 14.60 -2.79
CA THR A 323 17.59 14.92 -3.00
C THR A 323 18.38 13.71 -3.48
N SER A 324 18.11 12.52 -2.94
CA SER A 324 18.77 11.29 -3.35
C SER A 324 18.43 10.91 -4.79
N VAL A 325 17.15 10.97 -5.18
CA VAL A 325 16.73 10.71 -6.57
C VAL A 325 17.40 11.69 -7.54
N ALA A 326 17.48 12.98 -7.19
CA ALA A 326 18.13 13.98 -8.03
C ALA A 326 19.63 13.73 -8.23
N LYS A 327 20.32 13.14 -7.24
CA LYS A 327 21.77 12.89 -7.28
C LYS A 327 22.15 11.52 -7.82
N LEU A 328 21.37 10.49 -7.49
CA LEU A 328 21.72 9.09 -7.71
C LEU A 328 20.84 8.41 -8.76
N GLY A 329 19.70 9.00 -9.12
CA GLY A 329 18.67 8.35 -9.93
C GLY A 329 17.74 7.45 -9.11
N TYR A 330 16.73 6.86 -9.75
CA TYR A 330 15.71 6.07 -9.08
C TYR A 330 16.26 4.71 -8.62
N GLY A 331 17.04 4.03 -9.47
CA GLY A 331 17.59 2.70 -9.18
C GLY A 331 18.54 2.70 -8.00
N ALA A 332 19.56 3.56 -8.04
CA ALA A 332 20.53 3.64 -6.95
C ALA A 332 19.89 4.12 -5.64
N THR A 333 18.96 5.09 -5.69
CA THR A 333 18.25 5.54 -4.49
C THR A 333 17.42 4.42 -3.87
N MET A 334 16.70 3.65 -4.68
CA MET A 334 15.91 2.52 -4.19
C MET A 334 16.80 1.44 -3.56
N ALA A 335 17.93 1.10 -4.20
CA ALA A 335 18.87 0.14 -3.66
C ALA A 335 19.44 0.60 -2.30
N VAL A 336 19.88 1.85 -2.19
CA VAL A 336 20.39 2.41 -0.93
C VAL A 336 19.31 2.40 0.15
N ALA A 337 18.08 2.77 -0.18
CA ALA A 337 16.98 2.79 0.78
C ALA A 337 16.65 1.39 1.33
N LEU A 338 16.63 0.37 0.46
CA LEU A 338 16.41 -1.03 0.85
C LEU A 338 17.59 -1.58 1.68
N LEU A 339 18.82 -1.18 1.35
CA LEU A 339 20.01 -1.51 2.14
C LEU A 339 19.91 -0.93 3.55
N LEU A 340 19.52 0.35 3.67
CA LEU A 340 19.29 0.99 4.96
C LEU A 340 18.17 0.29 5.74
N CYS A 341 17.09 -0.15 5.08
CA CYS A 341 16.07 -0.96 5.74
C CYS A 341 16.67 -2.24 6.34
N GLY A 342 17.45 -2.99 5.54
CA GLY A 342 18.08 -4.22 5.99
C GLY A 342 19.06 -4.02 7.14
N ILE A 343 19.92 -2.99 7.07
CA ILE A 343 20.85 -2.63 8.15
C ILE A 343 20.07 -2.22 9.41
N GLY A 344 19.06 -1.36 9.27
CA GLY A 344 18.26 -0.89 10.39
C GLY A 344 17.54 -2.02 11.12
N ILE A 345 16.90 -2.92 10.38
CA ILE A 345 16.27 -4.12 10.95
C ILE A 345 17.34 -5.02 11.60
N GLY A 346 18.48 -5.24 10.94
CA GLY A 346 19.59 -6.02 11.50
C GLY A 346 20.16 -5.45 12.80
N LEU A 347 20.10 -4.13 13.00
CA LEU A 347 20.50 -3.45 14.24
C LEU A 347 19.44 -3.58 15.35
N LEU A 348 18.17 -3.84 15.03
CA LEU A 348 17.14 -4.11 16.04
C LEU A 348 17.35 -5.47 16.72
N VAL A 349 17.73 -6.48 15.93
CA VAL A 349 17.92 -7.88 16.38
C VAL A 349 18.76 -8.00 17.67
N PRO A 350 19.99 -7.47 17.76
CA PRO A 350 20.79 -7.60 18.98
C PRO A 350 20.18 -6.85 20.18
N GLY A 351 19.36 -5.81 19.94
CA GLY A 351 18.67 -5.06 20.97
C GLY A 351 17.41 -5.74 21.51
N MET A 352 16.89 -6.76 20.82
CA MET A 352 15.76 -7.56 21.29
C MET A 352 16.25 -8.59 22.32
N SER A 353 15.90 -8.46 23.61
CA SER A 353 16.24 -9.44 24.66
C SER A 353 15.23 -9.41 25.81
N VAL A 354 15.18 -10.47 26.63
CA VAL A 354 14.23 -10.61 27.76
C VAL A 354 14.49 -9.59 28.91
N GLY A 355 15.58 -8.84 28.86
CA GLY A 355 15.84 -7.68 29.74
C GLY A 355 16.20 -6.41 28.95
N GLY A 356 15.85 -6.39 27.66
CA GLY A 356 16.21 -5.31 26.76
C GLY A 356 15.54 -3.99 27.13
N SER A 357 16.02 -2.90 26.54
CA SER A 357 15.42 -1.59 26.75
C SER A 357 15.18 -0.90 25.42
N TYR A 358 14.10 -0.13 25.34
CA TYR A 358 13.75 0.62 24.13
C TYR A 358 14.88 1.50 23.58
N PRO A 359 15.72 2.18 24.40
CA PRO A 359 16.87 2.94 23.89
C PRO A 359 17.86 2.10 23.07
N ALA A 360 18.02 0.81 23.36
CA ALA A 360 18.90 -0.09 22.59
C ALA A 360 18.40 -0.30 21.15
N LEU A 361 17.11 -0.06 20.89
CA LEU A 361 16.49 -0.21 19.57
C LEU A 361 16.59 1.07 18.72
N LEU A 362 16.84 2.23 19.34
CA LEU A 362 16.84 3.54 18.67
C LEU A 362 17.78 3.62 17.46
N PRO A 363 19.01 3.05 17.47
CA PRO A 363 19.86 3.05 16.29
C PRO A 363 19.22 2.29 15.11
N GLY A 364 18.63 1.12 15.37
CA GLY A 364 17.93 0.35 14.35
C GLY A 364 16.69 1.07 13.83
N ILE A 365 15.88 1.66 14.74
CA ILE A 365 14.71 2.47 14.40
C ILE A 365 15.09 3.66 13.51
N ALA A 366 16.20 4.33 13.81
CA ALA A 366 16.63 5.49 13.04
C ALA A 366 17.04 5.10 11.61
N VAL A 367 17.87 4.06 11.47
CA VAL A 367 18.35 3.61 10.16
C VAL A 367 17.21 3.01 9.33
N TRP A 368 16.35 2.19 9.94
CA TRP A 368 15.17 1.63 9.29
C TRP A 368 14.18 2.73 8.90
N GLY A 369 13.97 3.72 9.78
CA GLY A 369 13.09 4.84 9.50
C GLY A 369 13.51 5.62 8.26
N ILE A 370 14.80 5.99 8.15
CA ILE A 370 15.33 6.72 6.98
C ILE A 370 15.15 5.88 5.71
N GLY A 371 15.59 4.63 5.75
CA GLY A 371 15.50 3.70 4.62
C GLY A 371 14.05 3.50 4.17
N GLY A 372 13.16 3.21 5.12
CA GLY A 372 11.74 2.94 4.87
C GLY A 372 11.01 4.14 4.29
N GLY A 373 11.29 5.34 4.81
CA GLY A 373 10.75 6.59 4.27
C GLY A 373 11.14 6.82 2.81
N ILE A 374 12.44 6.72 2.51
CA ILE A 374 12.94 6.89 1.14
C ILE A 374 12.38 5.80 0.22
N ALA A 375 12.43 4.54 0.65
CA ALA A 375 11.96 3.40 -0.12
C ALA A 375 10.48 3.55 -0.48
N PHE A 376 9.64 3.92 0.49
CA PHE A 376 8.20 4.11 0.26
C PHE A 376 7.90 5.14 -0.83
N THR A 377 8.57 6.29 -0.82
CA THR A 377 8.41 7.33 -1.85
C THR A 377 8.91 6.87 -3.22
N VAL A 378 10.05 6.19 -3.26
CA VAL A 378 10.71 5.80 -4.51
C VAL A 378 10.01 4.61 -5.18
N CYS A 379 9.43 3.70 -4.41
CA CYS A 379 8.72 2.50 -4.90
C CYS A 379 7.70 2.81 -6.01
N PHE A 380 6.84 3.81 -5.79
CA PHE A 380 5.80 4.17 -6.76
C PHE A 380 6.36 4.95 -7.96
N SER A 381 7.40 5.76 -7.74
CA SER A 381 8.00 6.55 -8.81
C SER A 381 8.85 5.69 -9.75
N ALA A 382 9.56 4.69 -9.21
CA ALA A 382 10.37 3.75 -9.98
C ALA A 382 9.52 2.85 -10.88
N ALA A 383 8.33 2.45 -10.43
CA ALA A 383 7.41 1.64 -11.23
C ALA A 383 6.92 2.36 -12.49
N GLY A 384 6.70 3.67 -12.44
CA GLY A 384 6.32 4.47 -13.61
C GLY A 384 7.48 4.91 -14.51
N HIS A 385 8.73 4.72 -14.07
CA HIS A 385 9.90 5.25 -14.76
C HIS A 385 10.24 4.47 -16.03
N GLY A 386 10.30 5.16 -17.18
CA GLY A 386 10.58 4.53 -18.48
C GLY A 386 9.37 3.85 -19.13
N ILE A 387 8.17 4.06 -18.60
CA ILE A 387 6.89 3.59 -19.16
C ILE A 387 6.18 4.78 -19.82
N ALA A 388 5.52 4.53 -20.96
CA ALA A 388 4.73 5.54 -21.65
C ALA A 388 3.65 6.14 -20.73
N VAL A 389 3.37 7.44 -20.88
CA VAL A 389 2.46 8.19 -19.99
C VAL A 389 1.08 7.53 -19.92
N GLU A 390 0.63 6.94 -21.02
CA GLU A 390 -0.65 6.25 -21.17
C GLU A 390 -0.70 4.92 -20.38
N GLU A 391 0.46 4.33 -20.09
CA GLU A 391 0.59 3.03 -19.39
C GLU A 391 1.04 3.18 -17.92
N GLN A 392 1.46 4.37 -17.50
CA GLN A 392 1.89 4.64 -16.11
C GLN A 392 0.82 4.30 -15.07
N GLY A 393 -0.46 4.51 -15.39
CA GLY A 393 -1.57 4.16 -14.51
C GLY A 393 -1.63 2.66 -14.21
N VAL A 394 -1.40 1.81 -15.22
CA VAL A 394 -1.36 0.35 -15.06
C VAL A 394 -0.12 -0.05 -14.27
N ALA A 395 1.04 0.53 -14.56
CA ALA A 395 2.28 0.24 -13.84
C ALA A 395 2.18 0.55 -12.33
N ASN A 396 1.64 1.70 -11.97
CA ASN A 396 1.42 2.09 -10.58
C ASN A 396 0.40 1.18 -9.88
N ALA A 397 -0.64 0.75 -10.60
CA ALA A 397 -1.62 -0.17 -10.04
C ALA A 397 -1.03 -1.58 -9.81
N VAL A 398 -0.14 -2.06 -10.69
CA VAL A 398 0.61 -3.30 -10.48
C VAL A 398 1.55 -3.19 -9.27
N ALA A 399 2.28 -2.08 -9.13
CA ALA A 399 3.13 -1.84 -7.98
C ALA A 399 2.33 -1.81 -6.66
N SER A 400 1.20 -1.10 -6.65
CA SER A 400 0.30 -1.04 -5.48
C SER A 400 -0.32 -2.40 -5.15
N THR A 401 -0.71 -3.17 -6.16
CA THR A 401 -1.17 -4.56 -5.98
C THR A 401 -0.06 -5.40 -5.34
N SER A 402 1.16 -5.28 -5.86
CA SER A 402 2.32 -6.03 -5.38
C SER A 402 2.74 -5.63 -3.97
N GLN A 403 2.54 -4.37 -3.58
CA GLN A 403 2.71 -3.91 -2.20
C GLN A 403 1.76 -4.66 -1.26
N GLN A 404 0.48 -4.71 -1.60
CA GLN A 404 -0.52 -5.32 -0.74
C GLN A 404 -0.37 -6.84 -0.65
N VAL A 405 -0.10 -7.51 -1.78
CA VAL A 405 0.18 -8.96 -1.78
C VAL A 405 1.49 -9.25 -1.06
N GLY A 406 2.53 -8.44 -1.29
CA GLY A 406 3.82 -8.55 -0.62
C GLY A 406 3.73 -8.38 0.88
N SER A 407 2.94 -7.41 1.34
CA SER A 407 2.62 -7.22 2.77
C SER A 407 2.04 -8.49 3.39
N ALA A 408 1.01 -9.07 2.78
CA ALA A 408 0.36 -10.27 3.31
C ALA A 408 1.27 -11.52 3.28
N VAL A 409 1.97 -11.75 2.16
CA VAL A 409 2.86 -12.91 1.98
C VAL A 409 4.12 -12.79 2.86
N GLY A 410 4.72 -11.60 2.88
CA GLY A 410 5.93 -11.35 3.67
C GLY A 410 5.65 -11.41 5.15
N LEU A 411 4.56 -10.81 5.63
CA LEU A 411 4.11 -10.96 7.02
C LEU A 411 3.97 -12.44 7.37
N ALA A 412 3.27 -13.21 6.53
CA ALA A 412 3.05 -14.64 6.77
C ALA A 412 4.36 -15.44 6.85
N ALA A 413 5.30 -15.19 5.93
CA ALA A 413 6.59 -15.86 5.91
C ALA A 413 7.44 -15.49 7.13
N ILE A 414 7.48 -14.21 7.50
CA ILE A 414 8.26 -13.70 8.63
C ILE A 414 7.71 -14.23 9.96
N VAL A 415 6.38 -14.24 10.14
CA VAL A 415 5.74 -14.79 11.33
C VAL A 415 5.91 -16.31 11.40
N ALA A 416 5.80 -17.02 10.27
CA ALA A 416 6.08 -18.46 10.22
C ALA A 416 7.53 -18.77 10.66
N VAL A 417 8.50 -17.99 10.17
CA VAL A 417 9.90 -18.09 10.59
C VAL A 417 10.05 -17.76 12.08
N ALA A 418 9.45 -16.68 12.55
CA ALA A 418 9.55 -16.28 13.96
C ALA A 418 8.95 -17.33 14.91
N ASN A 419 7.90 -18.02 14.47
CA ASN A 419 7.27 -19.08 15.25
C ASN A 419 7.92 -20.46 15.07
N SER A 420 8.80 -20.65 14.07
CA SER A 420 9.38 -21.96 13.75
C SER A 420 10.29 -22.55 14.82
N GLY A 421 10.86 -21.70 15.68
CA GLY A 421 11.74 -22.08 16.79
C GLY A 421 11.12 -21.97 18.18
N LEU A 422 9.79 -21.73 18.28
CA LEU A 422 9.11 -21.80 19.57
C LEU A 422 9.15 -23.24 20.06
N ASP A 423 10.02 -23.51 21.02
CA ASP A 423 10.28 -24.83 21.59
C ASP A 423 9.06 -25.27 22.43
N LEU A 424 8.00 -25.68 21.75
CA LEU A 424 6.82 -26.29 22.36
C LEU A 424 7.19 -27.73 22.75
N GLY A 425 8.05 -27.88 23.76
CA GLY A 425 8.16 -29.14 24.48
C GLY A 425 6.75 -29.63 24.81
N VAL A 426 6.48 -30.92 24.66
CA VAL A 426 5.13 -31.52 24.71
C VAL A 426 4.25 -30.89 25.82
N GLY A 427 3.39 -29.92 25.44
CA GLY A 427 2.46 -29.22 26.33
C GLY A 427 2.94 -27.94 27.05
N GLY A 428 4.15 -27.42 26.79
CA GLY A 428 4.69 -26.21 27.44
C GLY A 428 4.30 -24.90 26.74
N ALA A 429 3.93 -23.88 27.51
CA ALA A 429 3.75 -22.52 27.00
C ALA A 429 5.10 -21.91 26.54
N PRO A 430 5.13 -21.07 25.50
CA PRO A 430 6.36 -20.41 25.06
C PRO A 430 7.06 -19.65 26.20
N THR A 431 8.37 -19.83 26.35
CA THR A 431 9.16 -19.01 27.27
C THR A 431 9.46 -17.65 26.64
N PRO A 432 9.62 -16.56 27.43
CA PRO A 432 10.03 -15.25 26.91
C PRO A 432 11.31 -15.31 26.05
N ASP A 433 12.27 -16.17 26.40
CA ASP A 433 13.50 -16.36 25.64
C ASP A 433 13.21 -16.97 24.26
N SER A 434 12.38 -18.02 24.19
CA SER A 434 12.00 -18.64 22.91
C SER A 434 11.26 -17.67 21.98
N VAL A 435 10.43 -16.79 22.55
CA VAL A 435 9.76 -15.73 21.79
C VAL A 435 10.78 -14.74 21.24
N VAL A 436 11.71 -14.26 22.08
CA VAL A 436 12.77 -13.33 21.64
C VAL A 436 13.63 -13.94 20.55
N ASP A 437 14.04 -15.21 20.67
CA ASP A 437 14.85 -15.87 19.66
C ASP A 437 14.08 -16.00 18.33
N GLY A 438 12.79 -16.33 18.39
CA GLY A 438 11.89 -16.29 17.24
C GLY A 438 11.85 -14.92 16.57
N LEU A 439 11.62 -13.85 17.35
CA LEU A 439 11.59 -12.48 16.86
C LEU A 439 12.93 -12.07 16.22
N ARG A 440 14.06 -12.46 16.82
CA ARG A 440 15.41 -12.23 16.27
C ARG A 440 15.63 -12.94 14.94
N VAL A 441 15.24 -14.21 14.83
CA VAL A 441 15.37 -14.98 13.58
C VAL A 441 14.48 -14.37 12.50
N GLY A 442 13.23 -14.02 12.82
CA GLY A 442 12.32 -13.31 11.92
C GLY A 442 12.89 -11.95 11.45
N GLY A 443 13.46 -11.18 12.37
CA GLY A 443 14.13 -9.91 12.08
C GLY A 443 15.37 -10.09 11.20
N LEU A 444 16.21 -11.11 11.46
CA LEU A 444 17.38 -11.42 10.62
C LEU A 444 16.97 -11.83 9.20
N VAL A 445 15.95 -12.67 9.05
CA VAL A 445 15.43 -13.04 7.73
C VAL A 445 14.89 -11.81 6.99
N SER A 446 14.19 -10.92 7.69
CA SER A 446 13.69 -9.65 7.12
C SER A 446 14.85 -8.75 6.68
N ALA A 447 15.88 -8.61 7.52
CA ALA A 447 17.09 -7.84 7.24
C ALA A 447 17.84 -8.37 6.01
N VAL A 448 18.13 -9.68 5.98
CA VAL A 448 18.82 -10.33 4.87
C VAL A 448 18.00 -10.20 3.59
N THR A 449 16.69 -10.41 3.66
CA THR A 449 15.80 -10.28 2.48
C THR A 449 15.84 -8.86 1.92
N ALA A 450 15.80 -7.83 2.79
CA ALA A 450 15.93 -6.43 2.39
C ALA A 450 17.29 -6.10 1.74
N VAL A 451 18.38 -6.67 2.25
CA VAL A 451 19.72 -6.53 1.65
C VAL A 451 19.81 -7.24 0.30
N VAL A 452 19.28 -8.46 0.20
CA VAL A 452 19.28 -9.22 -1.07
C VAL A 452 18.51 -8.47 -2.14
N ILE A 453 17.31 -7.96 -1.83
CA ILE A 453 16.56 -7.19 -2.82
C ILE A 453 17.24 -5.87 -3.17
N SER A 454 17.95 -5.22 -2.24
CA SER A 454 18.78 -4.06 -2.54
C SER A 454 19.83 -4.38 -3.59
N VAL A 455 20.54 -5.50 -3.45
CA VAL A 455 21.54 -5.96 -4.44
C VAL A 455 20.87 -6.25 -5.78
N VAL A 456 19.73 -6.93 -5.79
CA VAL A 456 18.96 -7.20 -7.02
C VAL A 456 18.56 -5.89 -7.71
N VAL A 457 18.05 -4.91 -6.97
CA VAL A 457 17.69 -3.59 -7.51
C VAL A 457 18.92 -2.88 -8.08
N ALA A 458 20.05 -2.86 -7.35
CA ALA A 458 21.29 -2.24 -7.80
C ALA A 458 21.82 -2.85 -9.11
N LEU A 459 21.65 -4.16 -9.32
CA LEU A 459 22.13 -4.87 -10.49
C LEU A 459 21.16 -4.82 -11.68
N LEU A 460 19.85 -4.83 -11.41
CA LEU A 460 18.83 -5.04 -12.43
C LEU A 460 18.06 -3.77 -12.82
N LEU A 461 17.91 -2.80 -11.91
CA LEU A 461 17.19 -1.55 -12.15
C LEU A 461 18.16 -0.51 -12.69
N ARG A 462 18.09 -0.28 -14.01
CA ARG A 462 18.95 0.69 -14.69
C ARG A 462 18.23 2.02 -14.83
N ASP A 463 18.81 3.08 -14.30
CA ASP A 463 18.45 4.44 -14.68
C ASP A 463 18.87 4.64 -16.14
N ARG A 464 17.90 4.67 -17.06
CA ARG A 464 18.19 5.21 -18.38
C ARG A 464 18.30 6.72 -18.19
N PRO A 465 19.31 7.41 -18.78
CA PRO A 465 19.26 8.84 -18.88
C PRO A 465 17.89 9.18 -19.48
N SER A 466 17.04 9.85 -18.69
CA SER A 466 15.86 10.49 -19.25
C SER A 466 16.42 11.29 -20.40
N ALA A 467 16.07 10.95 -21.65
CA ALA A 467 16.28 11.87 -22.75
C ALA A 467 15.63 13.14 -22.22
N ALA A 468 16.47 14.12 -21.86
CA ALA A 468 16.00 15.38 -21.31
C ALA A 468 14.85 15.76 -22.23
N ALA A 469 13.66 16.00 -21.65
CA ALA A 469 12.58 16.58 -22.42
C ALA A 469 13.22 17.78 -23.10
N THR A 470 13.53 17.65 -24.40
CA THR A 470 14.06 18.75 -25.18
C THR A 470 13.07 19.85 -24.89
N PRO A 471 13.48 20.98 -24.28
CA PRO A 471 12.58 22.09 -24.13
C PRO A 471 11.98 22.28 -25.51
N ALA A 472 10.65 22.11 -25.63
CA ALA A 472 10.00 22.35 -26.90
C ALA A 472 10.54 23.69 -27.35
N ALA A 473 11.29 23.68 -28.46
CA ALA A 473 11.87 24.91 -28.97
C ALA A 473 10.72 25.91 -29.04
N PRO A 474 10.88 27.13 -28.51
CA PRO A 474 9.85 28.14 -28.65
C PRO A 474 9.50 28.18 -30.13
N ASP A 475 8.24 27.91 -30.46
CA ASP A 475 7.75 28.00 -31.82
C ASP A 475 8.13 29.40 -32.34
N PRO A 476 9.06 29.52 -33.31
CA PRO A 476 9.53 30.83 -33.75
C PRO A 476 8.48 31.58 -34.59
N THR A 477 7.24 31.06 -34.69
CA THR A 477 6.16 31.69 -35.47
C THR A 477 5.04 32.32 -34.64
N GLY A 478 5.22 32.42 -33.32
CA GLY A 478 4.30 33.15 -32.43
C GLY A 478 4.45 34.69 -32.46
N LEU A 479 4.41 35.31 -33.64
CA LEU A 479 4.17 36.75 -33.78
C LEU A 479 2.94 36.97 -34.66
N GLY A 480 1.83 37.32 -34.01
CA GLY A 480 0.66 37.85 -34.69
C GLY A 480 0.99 39.18 -35.36
N VAL A 481 0.79 39.22 -36.67
CA VAL A 481 0.55 40.45 -37.42
C VAL A 481 -0.72 40.20 -38.25
N PRO A 482 -1.79 40.99 -38.09
CA PRO A 482 -2.87 40.99 -39.06
C PRO A 482 -2.46 41.87 -40.24
N ASP A 483 -2.20 41.27 -41.40
CA ASP A 483 -1.98 42.02 -42.63
C ASP A 483 -3.33 42.39 -43.25
N VAL A 484 -3.63 43.69 -43.20
CA VAL A 484 -4.72 44.34 -43.91
C VAL A 484 -4.05 45.26 -44.92
N ALA A 485 -3.90 44.80 -46.16
CA ALA A 485 -3.75 45.64 -47.35
C ALA A 485 -3.92 44.77 -48.60
N GLY A 486 -5.14 44.72 -49.14
CA GLY A 486 -5.37 44.32 -50.51
C GLY A 486 -5.06 45.53 -51.39
N ASP A 487 -3.94 45.48 -52.10
CA ASP A 487 -3.55 46.46 -53.11
C ASP A 487 -4.32 46.17 -54.41
N GLU A 488 -5.02 47.20 -54.87
CA GLU A 488 -5.50 47.34 -56.25
C GLU A 488 -4.30 47.50 -57.19
N ASP A 489 -4.39 46.87 -58.37
CA ASP A 489 -3.88 47.28 -59.70
C ASP A 489 -3.28 46.09 -60.48
N VAL A 490 -3.98 45.52 -61.46
CA VAL A 490 -4.17 45.98 -62.87
C VAL A 490 -3.09 45.41 -63.83
N ARG A 491 -3.61 44.81 -64.93
CA ARG A 491 -3.01 44.43 -66.23
C ARG A 491 -2.22 43.10 -66.32
N ALA A 492 -2.76 42.07 -66.98
CA ALA A 492 -2.99 41.86 -68.42
C ALA A 492 -1.76 41.26 -69.14
N TYR A 493 -1.92 40.06 -69.74
CA TYR A 493 -1.72 39.78 -71.16
C TYR A 493 -2.10 38.32 -71.49
N SER A 494 -2.95 38.20 -72.53
CA SER A 494 -3.31 37.05 -73.38
C SER A 494 -3.84 35.76 -72.75
#